data_AF-A0A524FXG5-F1
#
_entry.id   AF-A0A524FXG5-F1
#
_cell.length_a   1.000
_cell.length_b   1.000
_cell.length_c   1.000
_cell.angle_alpha   90.00
_cell.angle_beta   90.00
_cell.angle_gamma   90.00
#
_symmetry.space_group_name_H-M   'P 1'
#
loop_
_entity.id
_entity.type
_entity.pdbx_description
1 polymer ?
#
loop_
_entity_poly.entity_id
_entity_poly.type
_entity_poly.pdbx_seq_one_letter_code
_entity_poly.pdbx_strand_id
1 'polypeptide(L)'
;MTDKVEEKISKIIKIPAFLGFVIGILAALSQALLISVGGPEAYGFCVACHTRDLINDIINDIAGKSVLGLAPIASLAILPVLSIVGVFIGGFAAAKRNKEFKIKKSPPLTYLIYFLGGILVLCFALLLGGCPYRAALRFGYGDLVALIGIFSMAGGVFVGVQLLLYKMERVG
;
A
#
# COMPACT_ATOMS: atom_id res chain seq x y z
N MET A 1 -21.08 -33.05 -2.82
CA MET A 1 -21.14 -32.18 -1.61
C MET A 1 -19.99 -31.19 -1.60
N THR A 2 -18.80 -31.62 -2.04
CA THR A 2 -17.63 -30.80 -2.38
C THR A 2 -17.93 -29.66 -3.37
N ASP A 3 -18.67 -29.91 -4.47
CA ASP A 3 -18.93 -28.87 -5.49
C ASP A 3 -19.74 -27.67 -4.96
N LYS A 4 -20.74 -27.93 -4.10
CA LYS A 4 -21.55 -26.88 -3.47
C LYS A 4 -20.74 -26.04 -2.47
N VAL A 5 -19.76 -26.66 -1.81
CA VAL A 5 -18.86 -25.98 -0.88
C VAL A 5 -17.86 -25.12 -1.65
N GLU A 6 -17.29 -25.66 -2.72
CA GLU A 6 -16.34 -24.95 -3.58
C GLU A 6 -16.99 -23.75 -4.30
N GLU A 7 -18.23 -23.90 -4.77
CA GLU A 7 -19.00 -22.80 -5.36
C GLU A 7 -19.30 -21.69 -4.33
N LYS A 8 -19.65 -22.07 -3.10
CA LYS A 8 -19.95 -21.11 -2.02
C LYS A 8 -18.69 -20.37 -1.57
N ILE A 9 -17.56 -21.06 -1.48
CA ILE A 9 -16.25 -20.48 -1.16
C ILE A 9 -15.81 -19.52 -2.28
N SER A 10 -15.97 -19.91 -3.54
CA SER A 10 -15.70 -19.07 -4.72
C SER A 10 -16.49 -17.76 -4.70
N LYS A 11 -17.78 -17.81 -4.35
CA LYS A 11 -18.62 -16.59 -4.22
C LYS A 11 -18.14 -15.68 -3.09
N ILE A 12 -17.71 -16.24 -1.95
CA ILE A 12 -17.22 -15.47 -0.81
C ILE A 12 -15.88 -14.79 -1.11
N ILE A 13 -14.94 -15.50 -1.75
CA ILE A 13 -13.61 -14.96 -2.09
C ILE A 13 -13.70 -13.77 -3.06
N LYS A 14 -14.72 -13.72 -3.90
CA LYS A 14 -14.93 -12.61 -4.85
C LYS A 14 -15.44 -11.32 -4.19
N ILE A 15 -15.81 -11.35 -2.92
CA ILE A 15 -16.30 -10.17 -2.20
C ILE A 15 -15.09 -9.31 -1.79
N PRO A 16 -15.00 -8.04 -2.24
CA PRO A 16 -13.85 -7.18 -1.93
C PRO A 16 -13.68 -6.94 -0.42
N ALA A 17 -14.78 -6.95 0.34
CA ALA A 17 -14.74 -6.86 1.80
C ALA A 17 -14.07 -8.08 2.46
N PHE A 18 -14.28 -9.29 1.93
CA PHE A 18 -13.64 -10.50 2.45
C PHE A 18 -12.12 -10.46 2.21
N LEU A 19 -11.71 -10.06 1.01
CA LEU A 19 -10.29 -9.86 0.70
C LEU A 19 -9.66 -8.79 1.62
N GLY A 20 -10.35 -7.67 1.83
CA GLY A 20 -9.92 -6.62 2.75
C GLY A 20 -9.75 -7.12 4.20
N PHE A 21 -10.69 -7.95 4.68
CA PHE A 21 -10.61 -8.57 5.99
C PHE A 21 -9.39 -9.49 6.13
N VAL A 22 -9.13 -10.35 5.14
CA VAL A 22 -7.96 -11.25 5.13
C VAL A 22 -6.65 -10.46 5.13
N ILE A 23 -6.55 -9.40 4.32
CA ILE A 23 -5.37 -8.51 4.29
C ILE A 23 -5.21 -7.78 5.63
N GLY A 24 -6.33 -7.34 6.23
CA GLY A 24 -6.37 -6.74 7.57
C GLY A 24 -5.81 -7.66 8.66
N ILE A 25 -6.21 -8.94 8.68
CA ILE A 25 -5.64 -9.92 9.60
C ILE A 25 -4.13 -10.12 9.33
N LEU A 26 -3.75 -10.33 8.08
CA LEU A 26 -2.37 -10.66 7.71
C LEU A 26 -1.36 -9.60 8.15
N ALA A 27 -1.70 -8.32 8.03
CA ALA A 27 -0.77 -7.29 8.45
C ALA A 27 -1.00 -6.69 9.85
N ALA A 28 -2.07 -7.09 10.56
CA ALA A 28 -2.08 -7.07 12.02
C ALA A 28 -1.12 -8.15 12.59
N LEU A 29 -1.09 -9.34 11.98
CA LEU A 29 -0.12 -10.38 12.33
C LEU A 29 1.32 -9.95 12.01
N SER A 30 1.56 -9.30 10.86
CA SER A 30 2.89 -8.78 10.54
C SER A 30 3.33 -7.70 11.54
N GLN A 31 2.41 -6.88 12.02
CA GLN A 31 2.68 -5.89 13.06
C GLN A 31 3.03 -6.53 14.41
N ALA A 32 2.33 -7.60 14.80
CA ALA A 32 2.67 -8.35 16.01
C ALA A 32 4.11 -8.90 15.98
N LEU A 33 4.55 -9.36 14.81
CA LEU A 33 5.93 -9.82 14.61
C LEU A 33 6.95 -8.66 14.64
N LEU A 34 6.63 -7.52 14.02
CA LEU A 34 7.53 -6.37 13.91
C LEU A 34 7.76 -5.63 15.24
N ILE A 35 6.73 -5.58 16.12
CA ILE A 35 6.88 -5.02 17.48
C ILE A 35 7.90 -5.83 18.29
N SER A 36 7.92 -7.15 18.13
CA SER A 36 8.88 -8.01 18.82
C SER A 36 10.34 -7.73 18.44
N VAL A 37 10.58 -7.03 17.32
CA VAL A 37 11.91 -6.66 16.81
C VAL A 37 12.26 -5.19 17.12
N GLY A 38 11.43 -4.48 17.89
CA GLY A 38 11.65 -3.07 18.26
C GLY A 38 11.19 -2.06 17.22
N GLY A 39 10.26 -2.44 16.33
CA GLY A 39 9.66 -1.54 15.34
C GLY A 39 8.74 -0.48 15.96
N PRO A 40 8.54 0.67 15.28
CA PRO A 40 7.57 1.68 15.70
C PRO A 40 6.13 1.13 15.76
N GLU A 41 5.29 1.75 16.59
CA GLU A 41 3.87 1.44 16.62
C GLU A 41 3.20 1.66 15.25
N ALA A 42 2.29 0.75 14.92
CA ALA A 42 1.59 0.65 13.65
C ALA A 42 2.50 0.70 12.39
N TYR A 43 3.75 0.23 12.45
CA TYR A 43 4.63 0.27 11.29
C TYR A 43 4.24 -0.76 10.21
N GLY A 44 3.96 -2.00 10.61
CA GLY A 44 3.25 -3.04 9.85
C GLY A 44 3.69 -3.20 8.39
N PHE A 45 2.71 -3.47 7.51
CA PHE A 45 2.88 -3.37 6.06
C PHE A 45 2.54 -1.94 5.59
N CYS A 46 3.55 -1.13 5.27
CA CYS A 46 3.33 0.23 4.80
C CYS A 46 4.20 0.60 3.59
N VAL A 47 3.60 0.59 2.39
CA VAL A 47 4.32 0.94 1.16
C VAL A 47 4.91 2.35 1.22
N ALA A 48 4.16 3.34 1.72
CA ALA A 48 4.64 4.73 1.80
C ALA A 48 5.85 4.88 2.73
N CYS A 49 5.81 4.27 3.92
CA CYS A 49 6.89 4.39 4.89
C CYS A 49 8.12 3.59 4.50
N HIS A 50 7.94 2.40 3.92
CA HIS A 50 9.05 1.57 3.46
C HIS A 50 9.74 2.20 2.24
N THR A 51 8.99 2.83 1.32
CA THR A 51 9.58 3.61 0.22
C THR A 51 10.36 4.81 0.75
N ARG A 52 9.82 5.56 1.74
CA ARG A 52 10.54 6.66 2.37
C ARG A 52 11.84 6.18 3.03
N ASP A 53 11.80 5.12 3.83
CA ASP A 53 13.00 4.59 4.48
C ASP A 53 14.03 4.11 3.45
N LEU A 54 13.61 3.43 2.38
CA LEU A 54 14.50 3.04 1.28
C LEU A 54 15.18 4.24 0.63
N ILE A 55 14.43 5.31 0.33
CA ILE A 55 15.00 6.51 -0.29
C ILE A 55 15.94 7.23 0.68
N ASN A 56 15.57 7.34 1.96
CA ASN A 56 16.42 7.95 2.99
C ASN A 56 17.73 7.17 3.17
N ASP A 57 17.66 5.83 3.13
CA ASP A 57 18.82 4.95 3.23
C ASP A 57 19.77 5.14 2.03
N ILE A 58 19.24 5.10 0.81
CA ILE A 58 20.00 5.36 -0.43
C ILE A 58 20.67 6.74 -0.39
N ILE A 59 19.96 7.78 0.07
CA ILE A 59 20.52 9.13 0.19
C ILE A 59 21.62 9.18 1.24
N ASN A 60 21.44 8.53 2.39
CA ASN A 60 22.45 8.48 3.45
C ASN A 60 23.71 7.73 3.01
N ASP A 61 23.57 6.64 2.27
CA ASP A 61 24.68 5.89 1.66
C ASP A 61 25.47 6.76 0.68
N ILE A 62 24.76 7.50 -0.19
CA ILE A 62 25.39 8.42 -1.15
C ILE A 62 26.07 9.60 -0.42
N ALA A 63 25.46 10.11 0.64
CA ALA A 63 25.96 11.24 1.42
C ALA A 63 27.09 10.84 2.40
N GLY A 64 27.32 9.55 2.61
CA GLY A 64 28.30 9.01 3.56
C GLY A 64 28.03 9.40 5.03
N LYS A 65 26.81 9.86 5.33
CA LYS A 65 26.37 10.37 6.64
C LYS A 65 24.89 10.08 6.81
N SER A 66 24.47 9.79 8.04
CA SER A 66 23.07 9.62 8.43
C SER A 66 22.37 10.98 8.57
N VAL A 67 22.19 11.68 7.46
CA VAL A 67 21.57 13.01 7.42
C VAL A 67 20.05 12.92 7.55
N LEU A 68 19.45 11.88 6.97
CA LEU A 68 18.00 11.65 7.01
C LEU A 68 17.65 10.56 8.03
N GLY A 69 16.58 10.78 8.79
CA GLY A 69 16.08 9.82 9.78
C GLY A 69 15.56 8.53 9.14
N LEU A 70 15.95 7.39 9.72
CA LEU A 70 15.43 6.07 9.40
C LEU A 70 14.64 5.52 10.59
N ALA A 71 13.64 4.70 10.31
CA ALA A 71 13.05 3.88 11.36
C ALA A 71 14.11 2.89 11.91
N PRO A 72 14.12 2.57 13.22
CA PRO A 72 15.12 1.66 13.81
C PRO A 72 15.22 0.28 13.12
N ILE A 73 14.08 -0.22 12.65
CA ILE A 73 13.96 -1.45 11.87
C ILE A 73 14.47 -1.35 10.43
N ALA A 74 14.52 -0.14 9.88
CA ALA A 74 15.08 0.10 8.56
C ALA A 74 16.61 0.15 8.60
N SER A 75 17.18 0.68 9.69
CA SER A 75 18.63 0.71 9.95
C SER A 75 19.28 -0.68 10.04
N LEU A 76 18.48 -1.73 10.23
CA LEU A 76 18.93 -3.12 10.23
C LEU A 76 19.10 -3.71 8.81
N ALA A 77 18.86 -2.91 7.76
CA ALA A 77 19.02 -3.19 6.31
C ALA A 77 18.24 -4.39 5.71
N ILE A 78 17.72 -5.31 6.53
CA ILE A 78 17.22 -6.62 6.07
C ILE A 78 15.69 -6.60 5.82
N LEU A 79 14.93 -5.72 6.48
CA LEU A 79 13.47 -5.81 6.57
C LEU A 79 12.62 -4.78 5.78
N PRO A 80 12.99 -3.50 5.61
CA PRO A 80 12.07 -2.52 4.99
C PRO A 80 11.85 -2.79 3.50
N VAL A 81 12.82 -3.44 2.83
CA VAL A 81 12.81 -3.71 1.39
C VAL A 81 11.78 -4.79 0.99
N LEU A 82 11.30 -5.60 1.94
CA LEU A 82 10.51 -6.79 1.61
C LEU A 82 9.08 -6.48 1.17
N SER A 83 8.48 -5.34 1.56
CA SER A 83 7.08 -5.07 1.24
C SER A 83 6.89 -4.72 -0.23
N ILE A 84 7.70 -3.81 -0.79
CA ILE A 84 7.63 -3.46 -2.21
C ILE A 84 8.04 -4.67 -3.06
N VAL A 85 9.19 -5.28 -2.75
CA VAL A 85 9.68 -6.45 -3.51
C VAL A 85 8.69 -7.61 -3.44
N GLY A 86 8.13 -7.88 -2.25
CA GLY A 86 7.12 -8.91 -2.04
C GLY A 86 5.81 -8.64 -2.78
N VAL A 87 5.33 -7.39 -2.82
CA VAL A 87 4.13 -7.01 -3.60
C VAL A 87 4.38 -7.16 -5.09
N PHE A 88 5.55 -6.75 -5.57
CA PHE A 88 5.92 -6.89 -6.99
C PHE A 88 5.99 -8.36 -7.40
N ILE A 89 6.69 -9.20 -6.63
CA ILE A 89 6.82 -10.64 -6.89
C ILE A 89 5.46 -11.33 -6.76
N GLY A 90 4.69 -11.02 -5.71
CA GLY A 90 3.37 -11.61 -5.46
C GLY A 90 2.36 -11.25 -6.54
N GLY A 91 2.30 -9.97 -6.94
CA GLY A 91 1.44 -9.49 -8.03
C GLY A 91 1.83 -10.11 -9.37
N PHE A 92 3.13 -10.20 -9.67
CA PHE A 92 3.62 -10.84 -10.87
C PHE A 92 3.30 -12.35 -10.90
N ALA A 93 3.51 -13.05 -9.79
CA ALA A 93 3.19 -14.47 -9.67
C ALA A 93 1.68 -14.74 -9.82
N ALA A 94 0.83 -13.90 -9.21
CA ALA A 94 -0.62 -13.96 -9.34
C ALA A 94 -1.06 -13.72 -10.79
N ALA A 95 -0.57 -12.66 -11.43
CA ALA A 95 -0.88 -12.34 -12.83
C ALA A 95 -0.45 -13.45 -13.80
N LYS A 96 0.70 -14.08 -13.55
CA LYS A 96 1.18 -15.21 -14.37
C LYS A 96 0.34 -16.46 -14.18
N ARG A 97 -0.03 -16.80 -12.94
CA ARG A 97 -0.90 -17.96 -12.63
C ARG A 97 -2.29 -17.82 -13.25
N ASN A 98 -2.86 -16.62 -13.21
CA ASN A 98 -4.17 -16.35 -13.81
C ASN A 98 -4.12 -16.08 -15.33
N LYS A 99 -2.93 -16.07 -15.94
CA LYS A 99 -2.72 -15.76 -17.36
C LYS A 99 -3.23 -14.36 -17.77
N GLU A 100 -3.19 -13.41 -16.85
CA GLU A 100 -3.66 -12.03 -17.05
C GLU A 100 -2.51 -11.02 -17.28
N PHE A 101 -1.26 -11.49 -17.26
CA PHE A 101 -0.10 -10.65 -17.48
C PHE A 101 -0.06 -10.10 -18.92
N LYS A 102 -0.17 -8.78 -19.06
CA LYS A 102 -0.10 -8.06 -20.34
C LYS A 102 0.76 -6.80 -20.20
N ILE A 103 1.71 -6.62 -21.10
CA ILE A 103 2.51 -5.39 -21.17
C ILE A 103 1.68 -4.32 -21.89
N LYS A 104 1.30 -3.25 -21.18
CA LYS A 104 0.60 -2.10 -21.75
C LYS A 104 1.60 -1.03 -22.19
N LYS A 105 1.43 -0.52 -23.42
CA LYS A 105 2.14 0.67 -23.91
C LYS A 105 1.20 1.87 -23.85
N SER A 106 1.65 2.96 -23.25
CA SER A 106 0.91 4.24 -23.17
C SER A 106 1.70 5.38 -23.81
N PRO A 107 1.07 6.49 -24.18
CA PRO A 107 1.75 7.70 -24.64
C PRO A 107 2.73 8.24 -23.57
N PRO A 108 3.81 8.93 -23.97
CA PRO A 108 4.80 9.49 -23.04
C PRO A 108 4.17 10.45 -22.02
N LEU A 109 3.18 11.25 -22.43
CA LEU A 109 2.44 12.16 -21.56
C LEU A 109 1.72 11.41 -20.42
N THR A 110 1.16 10.23 -20.72
CA THR A 110 0.45 9.41 -19.73
C THR A 110 1.42 8.84 -18.68
N TYR A 111 2.63 8.42 -19.09
CA TYR A 111 3.66 8.01 -18.13
C TYR A 111 4.07 9.17 -17.21
N LEU A 112 4.22 10.37 -17.76
CA LEU A 112 4.55 11.56 -16.96
C LEU A 112 3.47 11.87 -15.92
N ILE A 113 2.19 11.80 -16.30
CA ILE A 113 1.05 12.02 -15.39
C ILE A 113 1.05 10.98 -14.26
N TYR A 114 1.26 9.70 -14.56
CA TYR A 114 1.32 8.66 -13.52
C TYR A 114 2.53 8.81 -12.60
N PHE A 115 3.68 9.22 -13.14
CA PHE A 115 4.88 9.45 -12.36
C PHE A 115 4.70 10.62 -11.37
N LEU A 116 4.24 11.77 -11.87
CA LEU A 116 3.93 12.94 -11.02
C LEU A 116 2.81 12.64 -10.03
N GLY A 117 1.78 11.91 -10.47
CA GLY A 117 0.69 11.45 -9.59
C GLY A 117 1.21 10.56 -8.46
N GLY A 118 2.14 9.65 -8.75
CA GLY A 118 2.79 8.80 -7.76
C GLY A 118 3.59 9.59 -6.72
N ILE A 119 4.37 10.59 -7.16
CA ILE A 119 5.08 11.51 -6.27
C ILE A 119 4.09 12.23 -5.35
N LEU A 120 3.02 12.79 -5.93
CA LEU A 120 2.02 13.54 -5.19
C LEU A 120 1.32 12.67 -4.14
N VAL A 121 0.93 11.44 -4.51
CA VAL A 121 0.33 10.46 -3.60
C VAL A 121 1.29 10.12 -2.47
N LEU A 122 2.59 9.94 -2.75
CA LEU A 122 3.58 9.64 -1.72
C LEU A 122 3.76 10.82 -0.76
N CYS A 123 3.86 12.06 -1.28
CA CYS A 123 3.94 13.27 -0.45
C CYS A 123 2.72 13.39 0.48
N PHE A 124 1.50 13.25 -0.04
CA PHE A 124 0.28 13.32 0.78
C PHE A 124 0.15 12.15 1.76
N ALA A 125 0.58 10.94 1.38
CA ALA A 125 0.61 9.80 2.30
C ALA A 125 1.57 10.03 3.47
N LEU A 126 2.72 10.67 3.21
CA LEU A 126 3.66 11.06 4.27
C LEU A 126 3.11 12.17 5.16
N LEU A 127 2.41 13.16 4.59
CA LEU A 127 1.73 14.22 5.37
C LEU A 127 0.64 13.66 6.28
N LEU A 128 -0.11 12.68 5.81
CA LEU A 128 -1.09 11.94 6.62
C LEU A 128 -0.44 11.03 7.67
N GLY A 129 0.85 10.70 7.50
CA GLY A 129 1.61 9.86 8.42
C GLY A 129 1.53 8.36 8.12
N GLY A 130 1.04 7.96 6.93
CA GLY A 130 1.00 6.55 6.54
C GLY A 130 0.18 6.24 5.28
N CYS A 131 0.25 4.97 4.86
CA CYS A 131 -0.66 4.39 3.87
C CYS A 131 -2.00 3.99 4.53
N PRO A 132 -3.05 3.62 3.76
CA PRO A 132 -4.34 3.24 4.36
C PRO A 132 -4.21 2.09 5.36
N TYR A 133 -3.26 1.18 5.13
CA TYR A 133 -3.00 0.07 6.05
C TYR A 133 -2.44 0.55 7.40
N ARG A 134 -1.42 1.43 7.38
CA ARG A 134 -0.85 2.02 8.59
C ARG A 134 -1.87 2.88 9.33
N ALA A 135 -2.69 3.64 8.61
CA ALA A 135 -3.75 4.44 9.22
C ALA A 135 -4.78 3.55 9.94
N ALA A 136 -5.15 2.40 9.35
CA ALA A 136 -6.06 1.44 9.99
C ALA A 136 -5.44 0.80 11.25
N LEU A 137 -4.15 0.45 11.21
CA LEU A 137 -3.43 -0.04 12.38
C LEU A 137 -3.38 1.03 13.49
N ARG A 138 -3.00 2.27 13.18
CA ARG A 138 -2.97 3.40 14.14
C ARG A 138 -4.32 3.62 14.79
N PHE A 139 -5.40 3.57 14.01
CA PHE A 139 -6.75 3.65 14.56
C PHE A 139 -7.04 2.49 15.54
N GLY A 140 -6.57 1.28 15.24
CA GLY A 140 -6.63 0.15 16.16
C GLY A 140 -5.87 0.36 17.49
N TYR A 141 -4.84 1.21 17.51
CA TYR A 141 -4.15 1.65 18.73
C TYR A 141 -4.83 2.83 19.45
N GLY A 142 -5.95 3.33 18.93
CA GLY A 142 -6.72 4.44 19.52
C GLY A 142 -6.45 5.81 18.91
N ASP A 143 -5.72 5.90 17.80
CA ASP A 143 -5.45 7.17 17.11
C ASP A 143 -6.67 7.65 16.30
N LEU A 144 -7.44 8.59 16.86
CA LEU A 144 -8.58 9.21 16.19
C LEU A 144 -8.19 10.08 14.98
N VAL A 145 -6.96 10.60 14.94
CA VAL A 145 -6.46 11.37 13.78
C VAL A 145 -6.31 10.45 12.57
N ALA A 146 -5.88 9.20 12.81
CA ALA A 146 -5.79 8.19 11.76
C ALA A 146 -7.15 7.87 11.13
N LEU A 147 -8.24 7.89 11.93
CA LEU A 147 -9.60 7.70 11.43
C LEU A 147 -10.03 8.83 10.48
N ILE A 148 -9.78 10.09 10.88
CA ILE A 148 -10.04 11.26 10.03
C ILE A 148 -9.24 11.16 8.73
N GLY A 149 -7.99 10.71 8.81
CA GLY A 149 -7.15 10.44 7.64
C GLY A 149 -7.77 9.41 6.68
N ILE A 150 -8.28 8.29 7.20
CA ILE A 150 -8.96 7.27 6.39
C ILE A 150 -10.19 7.84 5.69
N PHE A 151 -11.06 8.57 6.40
CA PHE A 151 -12.24 9.20 5.79
C PHE A 151 -11.86 10.24 4.74
N SER A 152 -10.80 11.00 4.97
CA SER A 152 -10.29 11.99 4.01
C SER A 152 -9.77 11.31 2.74
N MET A 153 -9.01 10.22 2.86
CA MET A 153 -8.57 9.41 1.72
C MET A 153 -9.76 8.80 0.98
N ALA A 154 -10.73 8.23 1.69
CA ALA A 154 -11.92 7.64 1.08
C ALA A 154 -12.75 8.69 0.32
N GLY A 155 -12.94 9.88 0.90
CA GLY A 155 -13.62 11.00 0.25
C GLY A 155 -12.88 11.49 -1.00
N GLY A 156 -11.55 11.63 -0.93
CA GLY A 156 -10.73 12.01 -2.08
C GLY A 156 -10.81 11.01 -3.24
N VAL A 157 -10.74 9.70 -2.93
CA VAL A 157 -10.90 8.64 -3.93
C VAL A 157 -12.30 8.66 -4.52
N PHE A 158 -13.34 8.81 -3.69
CA PHE A 158 -14.73 8.88 -4.15
C PHE A 158 -14.93 10.03 -5.14
N VAL A 159 -14.52 11.25 -4.79
CA VAL A 159 -14.62 12.42 -5.68
C VAL A 159 -13.82 12.21 -6.96
N GLY A 160 -12.59 11.69 -6.86
CA GLY A 160 -11.74 11.41 -8.01
C GLY A 160 -12.36 10.40 -8.99
N VAL A 161 -12.98 9.33 -8.47
CA VAL A 161 -13.69 8.33 -9.27
C VAL A 161 -14.91 8.96 -9.95
N GLN A 162 -15.71 9.75 -9.23
CA GLN A 162 -16.88 10.42 -9.81
C GLN A 162 -16.49 11.39 -10.94
N LEU A 163 -15.41 12.17 -10.76
CA LEU A 163 -14.91 13.06 -11.81
C LEU A 163 -14.40 12.30 -13.03
N LEU A 164 -13.72 11.17 -12.83
CA LEU A 164 -13.25 10.32 -13.92
C LEU A 164 -14.42 9.70 -14.69
N LEU A 165 -15.42 9.17 -13.99
CA LEU A 165 -16.64 8.62 -14.59
C LEU A 165 -17.40 9.69 -15.38
N TYR A 166 -17.61 10.88 -14.80
CA TYR A 166 -18.25 12.00 -15.47
C TYR A 166 -17.53 12.41 -16.76
N LYS A 167 -16.19 12.44 -16.73
CA LYS A 167 -15.39 12.77 -17.92
C LYS A 167 -15.53 11.70 -19.00
N MET A 168 -15.60 10.42 -18.65
CA MET A 168 -15.79 9.35 -19.63
C MET A 168 -17.17 9.41 -20.29
N GLU A 169 -18.22 9.71 -19.53
CA GLU A 169 -19.58 9.87 -20.08
C GLU A 169 -19.70 11.03 -21.08
N ARG A 170 -18.88 12.08 -20.93
CA ARG A 170 -18.89 13.26 -21.80
C ARG A 170 -18.00 13.14 -23.04
N VAL A 171 -17.06 12.19 -23.03
CA VAL A 171 -16.07 11.99 -24.11
C VAL A 171 -16.38 10.74 -24.96
N GLY A 172 -17.16 9.79 -24.43
CA GLY A 172 -17.70 8.66 -25.17
C GLY A 172 -18.93 9.02 -26.00
#